data_AF-A0A1G5HDS1-F1
#
_entry.id   AF-A0A1G5HDS1-F1
#
_cell.length_a   1.000
_cell.length_b   1.000
_cell.length_c   1.000
_cell.angle_alpha   90.00
_cell.angle_beta   90.00
_cell.angle_gamma   90.00
#
_symmetry.space_group_name_H-M   'P 1'
#
loop_
_entity.id
_entity.type
_entity.pdbx_description
1 polymer ?
#
loop_
_entity_poly.entity_id
_entity_poly.type
_entity_poly.pdbx_seq_one_letter_code
_entity_poly.pdbx_strand_id
1 'polypeptide(L)'
;MRAGLVKHRSGGKNCVPVRIRGVVYPSISAAAAALGTSAANISAQLARFGDAERAGTGIRGARRPGKPGNAKQCRIHSRLYPSLHAVAKDLGVSYTYLSKQASAGFTPEYSQYLLARMMRKDADRVAA
;
A
#
# COMPACT_ATOMS: atom_id res chain seq x y z
N MET A 1 5.25 -11.13 32.57
CA MET A 1 4.49 -10.78 31.34
C MET A 1 3.03 -10.56 31.73
N ARG A 2 2.43 -9.40 31.43
CA ARG A 2 1.00 -9.15 31.71
C ARG A 2 0.19 -10.07 30.80
N ALA A 3 -0.47 -11.08 31.36
CA ALA A 3 -1.39 -11.94 30.61
C ALA A 3 -2.49 -11.05 30.02
N GLY A 4 -2.39 -10.75 28.72
CA GLY A 4 -3.29 -9.86 27.97
C GLY A 4 -4.69 -10.46 27.76
N LEU A 5 -5.28 -11.03 28.81
CA LEU A 5 -6.65 -11.53 28.82
C LEU A 5 -7.61 -10.35 28.85
N VAL A 6 -7.92 -9.81 27.67
CA VAL A 6 -9.04 -8.89 27.49
C VAL A 6 -10.31 -9.67 27.84
N LYS A 7 -11.05 -9.24 28.87
CA LYS A 7 -12.34 -9.84 29.26
C LYS A 7 -13.33 -9.69 28.09
N HIS A 8 -13.48 -10.74 27.29
CA HIS A 8 -14.39 -10.74 26.15
C HIS A 8 -15.83 -10.72 26.66
N ARG A 9 -16.55 -9.63 26.43
CA ARG A 9 -17.98 -9.55 26.75
C ARG A 9 -18.74 -10.44 25.76
N SER A 10 -19.57 -11.34 26.26
CA SER A 10 -20.37 -12.26 25.42
C SER A 10 -21.73 -11.70 25.02
N GLY A 11 -22.11 -10.49 25.48
CA GLY A 11 -23.46 -9.94 25.28
C GLY A 11 -23.52 -8.41 25.22
N GLY A 12 -22.42 -7.74 24.86
CA GLY A 12 -22.47 -6.30 24.59
C GLY A 12 -23.19 -6.04 23.27
N LYS A 13 -23.82 -4.86 23.12
CA LYS A 13 -24.44 -4.40 21.86
C LYS A 13 -23.54 -4.45 20.60
N ASN A 14 -22.21 -4.54 20.80
CA ASN A 14 -21.21 -4.64 19.72
C ASN A 14 -20.68 -6.09 19.53
N CYS A 15 -21.24 -7.08 20.23
CA CYS A 15 -20.83 -8.47 20.14
C CYS A 15 -21.62 -9.18 19.04
N VAL A 16 -21.10 -9.12 17.82
CA VAL A 16 -21.70 -9.81 16.67
C VAL A 16 -21.26 -11.28 16.69
N PRO A 17 -22.19 -12.25 16.72
CA PRO A 17 -21.84 -13.66 16.67
C PRO A 17 -21.25 -14.03 15.31
N VAL A 18 -20.30 -14.96 15.30
CA VAL A 18 -19.55 -15.35 14.10
C VAL A 18 -19.47 -16.86 14.02
N ARG A 19 -19.77 -17.40 12.84
CA ARG A 19 -19.58 -18.83 12.56
C ARG A 19 -18.22 -19.05 11.90
N ILE A 20 -17.38 -19.88 12.50
CA ILE A 20 -16.07 -20.25 11.95
C ILE A 20 -15.91 -21.76 12.05
N ARG A 21 -15.67 -22.44 10.91
CA ARG A 21 -15.47 -23.89 10.84
C ARG A 21 -16.59 -24.69 11.53
N GLY A 22 -17.84 -24.28 11.33
CA GLY A 22 -19.01 -24.92 11.94
C GLY A 22 -19.30 -24.53 13.39
N VAL A 23 -18.38 -23.86 14.10
CA VAL A 23 -18.58 -23.40 15.49
C VAL A 23 -19.11 -21.97 15.50
N VAL A 24 -20.19 -21.72 16.24
CA VAL A 24 -20.74 -20.37 16.46
C VAL A 24 -20.12 -19.77 17.71
N TYR A 25 -19.36 -18.70 17.53
CA TYR A 25 -18.78 -17.92 18.62
C TYR A 25 -19.66 -16.71 18.94
N PRO A 26 -19.79 -16.32 20.22
CA PRO A 26 -20.62 -15.19 20.63
C PRO A 26 -20.04 -13.83 20.20
N SER A 27 -18.75 -13.76 19.87
CA SER A 27 -18.11 -12.55 19.35
C SER A 27 -16.85 -12.87 18.54
N ILE A 28 -16.45 -11.93 17.68
CA ILE A 28 -15.17 -11.99 16.93
C ILE A 28 -13.99 -12.15 17.90
N SER A 29 -14.03 -11.48 19.05
CA SER A 29 -12.95 -11.56 20.04
C SER A 29 -12.88 -12.92 20.72
N ALA A 30 -14.03 -13.54 21.02
CA ALA A 30 -14.08 -14.90 21.54
C ALA A 30 -13.56 -15.92 20.51
N ALA A 31 -13.91 -15.75 19.24
CA ALA A 31 -13.39 -16.56 18.15
C ALA A 31 -11.86 -16.38 17.99
N ALA A 32 -11.37 -15.14 18.10
CA ALA A 32 -9.95 -14.80 18.02
C ALA A 32 -9.14 -15.49 19.13
N ALA A 33 -9.64 -15.46 20.37
CA ALA A 33 -9.02 -16.14 21.50
C ALA A 33 -8.99 -17.66 21.32
N ALA A 34 -10.11 -18.25 20.87
CA ALA A 34 -10.20 -19.69 20.64
C ALA A 34 -9.29 -20.19 19.50
N LEU A 35 -9.12 -19.37 18.45
CA LEU A 35 -8.32 -19.70 17.27
C LEU A 35 -6.85 -19.21 17.37
N GLY A 36 -6.47 -18.55 18.46
CA GLY A 36 -5.13 -17.98 18.63
C GLY A 36 -4.78 -16.91 17.57
N THR A 37 -5.77 -16.21 17.04
CA THR A 37 -5.59 -15.19 15.99
C THR A 37 -6.02 -13.81 16.48
N SER A 38 -5.79 -12.76 15.69
CA SER A 38 -6.24 -11.41 16.04
C SER A 38 -7.67 -11.15 15.54
N ALA A 39 -8.46 -10.39 16.31
CA ALA A 39 -9.81 -9.99 15.90
C ALA A 39 -9.80 -9.21 14.57
N ALA A 40 -8.76 -8.41 14.33
CA ALA A 40 -8.57 -7.69 13.07
C ALA A 40 -8.39 -8.64 11.87
N ASN A 41 -7.74 -9.80 12.05
CA ASN A 41 -7.59 -10.79 10.99
C ASN A 41 -8.94 -11.41 10.62
N ILE A 42 -9.75 -11.80 11.61
CA ILE A 42 -11.10 -12.34 11.38
C ILE A 42 -11.98 -11.29 10.69
N SER A 43 -11.98 -10.05 11.17
CA SER A 43 -12.73 -8.96 10.54
C SER A 43 -12.28 -8.70 9.10
N ALA A 44 -10.96 -8.71 8.85
CA ALA A 44 -10.43 -8.55 7.50
C ALA A 44 -10.77 -9.72 6.57
N GLN A 45 -10.84 -10.95 7.08
CA GLN A 45 -11.25 -12.11 6.29
C GLN A 45 -12.74 -12.06 5.95
N LEU A 46 -13.61 -11.78 6.93
CA LEU A 46 -15.04 -11.54 6.69
C LEU A 46 -15.26 -10.44 5.64
N ALA A 47 -14.52 -9.33 5.72
CA ALA A 47 -14.62 -8.25 4.76
C ALA A 47 -14.02 -8.57 3.37
N ARG A 48 -13.14 -9.57 3.26
CA ARG A 48 -12.47 -9.94 2.01
C ARG A 48 -13.20 -11.05 1.25
N PHE A 49 -13.71 -12.03 1.98
CA PHE A 49 -14.20 -13.28 1.41
C PHE A 49 -15.66 -13.56 1.78
N GLY A 50 -16.23 -12.84 2.76
CA GLY A 50 -17.55 -13.13 3.31
C GLY A 50 -17.57 -14.27 4.32
N ASP A 51 -16.47 -15.01 4.45
CA ASP A 51 -16.28 -16.11 5.39
C ASP A 51 -14.99 -15.94 6.21
N ALA A 52 -14.95 -16.64 7.35
CA ALA A 52 -13.81 -16.62 8.27
C ALA A 52 -13.20 -18.01 8.47
N GLU A 53 -13.48 -18.98 7.59
CA GLU A 53 -12.99 -20.37 7.77
C GLU A 53 -11.47 -20.47 7.74
N ARG A 54 -10.83 -19.59 6.96
CA ARG A 54 -9.38 -19.49 6.83
C ARG A 54 -8.71 -18.79 8.02
N ALA A 55 -9.45 -18.30 9.01
CA ALA A 55 -8.89 -17.66 10.20
C ALA A 55 -7.95 -18.62 10.93
N GLY A 56 -6.75 -18.15 11.29
CA GLY A 56 -5.76 -18.93 12.05
C GLY A 56 -5.03 -20.04 11.29
N THR A 57 -5.27 -20.25 9.99
CA THR A 57 -4.59 -21.32 9.19
C THR A 57 -3.19 -20.96 8.69
N GLY A 58 -2.70 -19.74 8.92
CA GLY A 58 -1.44 -19.25 8.36
C GLY A 58 -1.46 -18.98 6.85
N ILE A 59 -2.54 -19.34 6.15
CA ILE A 59 -2.74 -19.03 4.74
C ILE A 59 -2.98 -17.52 4.59
N ARG A 60 -1.92 -16.80 4.27
CA ARG A 60 -1.99 -15.36 3.96
C ARG A 60 -2.77 -15.20 2.66
N GLY A 61 -4.02 -14.77 2.77
CA GLY A 61 -4.79 -14.38 1.58
C GLY A 61 -4.05 -13.32 0.78
N ALA A 62 -4.24 -13.30 -0.55
CA ALA A 62 -3.59 -12.36 -1.44
C ALA A 62 -3.62 -10.93 -0.85
N ARG A 63 -2.43 -10.31 -0.74
CA ARG A 63 -2.32 -8.95 -0.22
C ARG A 63 -3.05 -8.05 -1.22
N ARG A 64 -4.01 -7.24 -0.75
CA ARG A 64 -4.59 -6.19 -1.61
C ARG A 64 -3.42 -5.42 -2.22
N PRO A 65 -3.40 -5.18 -3.55
CA PRO A 65 -2.46 -4.22 -4.09
C PRO A 65 -2.66 -2.93 -3.28
N GLY A 66 -1.56 -2.36 -2.78
CA GLY A 66 -1.63 -1.07 -2.08
C GLY A 66 -2.38 -0.08 -2.97
N LYS A 67 -3.10 0.86 -2.35
CA LYS A 67 -3.70 1.96 -3.11
C LYS A 67 -2.61 2.56 -4.00
N PRO A 68 -2.85 2.79 -5.31
CA PRO A 68 -1.84 3.42 -6.14
C PRO A 68 -1.43 4.74 -5.48
N GLY A 69 -0.12 4.97 -5.39
CA GLY A 69 0.38 6.20 -4.80
C GLY A 69 -0.21 7.40 -5.54
N ASN A 70 -0.72 8.39 -4.80
CA ASN A 70 -1.13 9.68 -5.34
C ASN A 70 0.12 10.46 -5.80
N ALA A 71 0.78 10.00 -6.85
CA ALA A 71 1.95 10.65 -7.37
C ALA A 71 1.57 12.04 -7.89
N LYS A 72 2.25 13.06 -7.38
CA LYS A 72 2.03 14.44 -7.82
C LYS A 72 2.53 14.57 -9.26
N GLN A 73 1.72 15.22 -10.10
CA GLN A 73 2.16 15.60 -11.44
C GLN A 73 3.35 16.55 -11.31
N CYS A 74 4.35 16.36 -12.17
CA CYS A 74 5.57 17.15 -12.14
C CYS A 74 5.83 17.73 -13.52
N ARG A 75 5.99 19.05 -13.56
CA ARG A 75 6.43 19.75 -14.76
C ARG A 75 7.95 19.91 -14.68
N ILE A 76 8.65 19.38 -15.68
CA ILE A 76 10.08 19.62 -15.84
C ILE A 76 10.24 20.40 -17.14
N HIS A 77 10.78 21.61 -17.02
CA HIS A 77 10.90 22.56 -18.12
C HIS A 77 9.53 22.76 -18.83
N SER A 78 9.41 22.30 -20.08
CA SER A 78 8.21 22.43 -20.91
C SER A 78 7.27 21.21 -20.87
N ARG A 79 7.62 20.11 -20.20
CA ARG A 79 6.84 18.85 -20.26
C ARG A 79 6.16 18.49 -18.96
N LEU A 80 4.90 18.09 -19.06
CA LEU A 80 4.09 17.60 -17.95
C LEU A 80 4.25 16.08 -17.85
N TYR A 81 4.67 15.61 -16.69
CA TYR A 81 4.76 14.20 -16.37
C TYR A 81 3.76 13.81 -15.28
N PRO A 82 3.18 12.60 -15.34
CA PRO A 82 2.24 12.13 -14.33
C PRO A 82 2.91 11.88 -12.97
N SER A 83 4.22 11.62 -12.95
CA SER A 83 5.00 11.42 -11.72
C SER A 83 6.49 11.65 -11.93
N LEU A 84 7.23 11.93 -10.84
CA LEU A 84 8.71 11.95 -10.85
C LEU A 84 9.30 10.58 -11.24
N HIS A 85 8.59 9.49 -10.97
CA HIS A 85 9.04 8.15 -11.37
C HIS A 85 8.96 7.96 -12.89
N ALA A 86 7.92 8.49 -13.53
CA ALA A 86 7.81 8.50 -14.99
C ALA A 86 8.94 9.31 -15.62
N VAL A 87 9.29 10.47 -15.06
CA VAL A 87 10.46 11.26 -15.48
C VAL A 87 11.74 10.44 -15.37
N ALA A 88 12.00 9.86 -14.20
CA ALA A 88 13.21 9.11 -13.93
C ALA A 88 13.39 7.94 -14.92
N LYS A 89 12.28 7.25 -15.24
CA LYS A 89 12.25 6.17 -16.21
C LYS A 89 12.48 6.65 -17.65
N ASP A 90 11.87 7.77 -18.03
CA ASP A 90 11.96 8.34 -19.39
C ASP A 90 13.37 8.89 -19.68
N LEU A 91 13.93 9.64 -18.72
CA LEU A 91 15.25 10.27 -18.85
C LEU A 91 16.41 9.35 -18.44
N GLY A 92 16.13 8.20 -17.80
CA GLY A 92 17.13 7.27 -17.30
C GLY A 92 17.96 7.84 -16.14
N VAL A 93 17.33 8.60 -15.24
CA VAL A 93 17.99 9.29 -14.11
C VAL A 93 17.56 8.66 -12.78
N SER A 94 18.42 8.70 -11.78
CA SER A 94 18.10 8.17 -10.44
C SER A 94 16.91 8.90 -9.81
N TYR A 95 15.86 8.14 -9.49
CA TYR A 95 14.64 8.64 -8.86
C TYR A 95 14.90 9.29 -7.50
N THR A 96 15.74 8.68 -6.66
CA THR A 96 16.02 9.17 -5.30
C THR A 96 16.73 10.52 -5.33
N TYR A 97 17.67 10.70 -6.25
CA TYR A 97 18.39 11.96 -6.41
C TYR A 97 17.47 13.06 -6.99
N LEU A 98 16.68 12.69 -8.00
CA LEU A 98 15.73 13.60 -8.65
C LEU A 98 14.61 14.06 -7.69
N SER A 99 14.10 13.17 -6.84
CA SER A 99 13.11 13.53 -5.81
C SER A 99 13.69 14.45 -4.73
N LYS A 100 14.95 14.24 -4.34
CA LYS A 100 15.65 15.10 -3.39
C LYS A 100 15.85 16.51 -3.96
N GLN A 101 16.30 16.60 -5.21
CA GLN A 101 16.47 17.88 -5.92
C GLN A 101 15.13 18.59 -6.19
N ALA A 102 14.06 17.86 -6.52
CA ALA A 102 12.72 18.44 -6.68
C ALA A 102 12.18 19.06 -5.38
N SER A 103 12.61 18.54 -4.22
CA SER A 103 12.21 19.03 -2.90
C SER A 103 13.06 20.21 -2.43
N ALA A 104 14.36 20.20 -2.75
CA ALA A 104 15.34 21.20 -2.34
C ALA A 104 15.47 22.39 -3.32
N GLY A 105 14.91 22.25 -4.53
CA GLY A 105 15.14 23.17 -5.65
C GLY A 105 16.28 22.66 -6.53
N PHE A 106 16.10 22.73 -7.85
CA PHE A 106 17.08 22.24 -8.82
C PHE A 106 18.31 23.16 -8.87
N THR A 107 19.50 22.58 -8.80
CA THR A 107 20.72 23.33 -9.13
C THR A 107 20.75 23.68 -10.62
N PRO A 108 21.36 24.81 -11.01
CA PRO A 108 21.45 25.22 -12.41
C PRO A 108 22.10 24.14 -13.30
N GLU A 109 23.20 23.55 -12.84
CA GLU A 109 23.92 22.47 -13.53
C GLU A 109 23.04 21.23 -13.77
N TYR A 110 22.27 20.85 -12.76
CA TYR A 110 21.40 19.68 -12.87
C TYR A 110 20.19 19.95 -13.76
N SER A 111 19.69 21.19 -13.78
CA SER A 111 18.63 21.58 -14.71
C SER A 111 19.08 21.52 -16.18
N GLN A 112 20.33 21.93 -16.46
CA GLN A 112 20.96 21.80 -17.78
C GLN A 112 21.21 20.32 -18.14
N TYR A 113 21.64 19.50 -17.19
CA TYR A 113 21.79 18.06 -17.38
C TYR A 113 20.48 17.37 -17.78
N LEU A 114 19.38 17.70 -17.09
CA LEU A 114 18.04 17.18 -17.42
C LEU A 114 17.58 17.65 -18.80
N LEU A 115 17.86 18.91 -19.18
CA LEU A 115 17.55 19.45 -20.49
C LEU A 115 18.31 18.70 -21.60
N ALA A 116 19.61 18.49 -21.44
CA ALA A 116 20.44 17.78 -22.42
C ALA A 116 19.98 16.33 -22.63
N ARG A 117 19.58 15.63 -21.55
CA ARG A 117 19.01 14.27 -21.63
C ARG A 117 17.67 14.24 -22.36
N MET A 118 16.83 15.24 -22.10
CA MET A 118 15.53 15.37 -22.76
C MET A 118 15.68 15.61 -24.26
N MET A 119 16.58 16.52 -24.67
CA MET A 119 16.86 16.79 -26.08
C MET A 119 17.37 15.56 -26.84
N ARG A 120 18.25 14.74 -26.23
CA ARG A 120 18.72 13.49 -26.85
C ARG A 120 17.56 12.51 -27.07
N LYS A 121 16.68 12.37 -26.07
CA LYS A 121 15.51 11.49 -26.17
C LYS A 121 14.50 11.96 -27.22
N ASP A 122 14.29 13.26 -27.34
CA ASP A 122 13.42 13.80 -28.39
C ASP A 122 14.03 13.58 -29.78
N ALA A 123 15.36 13.72 -29.93
CA ALA A 123 16.06 13.38 -31.17
C ALA A 123 15.91 11.89 -31.54
N ASP A 124 16.09 10.99 -30.58
CA ASP A 124 15.88 9.54 -30.78
C ASP A 124 14.43 9.22 -31.18
N ARG A 125 13.46 9.98 -30.66
CA ARG A 125 12.03 9.79 -30.95
C ARG A 125 11.60 10.33 -32.30
N VAL A 126 12.28 11.36 -32.82
CA VAL A 126 12.04 11.89 -34.17
C VAL A 126 12.71 11.02 -35.23
N ALA A 127 13.79 10.31 -34.87
CA ALA A 127 14.52 9.41 -35.75
C ALA A 127 13.92 7.98 -35.85
N ALA A 128 12.91 7.65 -35.03
CA ALA A 128 12.24 6.36 -34.96
C ALA A 128 10.81 6.43 -35.52
#